data_AF-A0A3M7GJ08-F1
#
_entry.id   AF-A0A3M7GJ08-F1
#
_cell.length_a   1.000
_cell.length_b   1.000
_cell.length_c   1.000
_cell.angle_alpha   90.00
_cell.angle_beta   90.00
_cell.angle_gamma   90.00
#
_symmetry.space_group_name_H-M   'P 1'
#
loop_
_entity.id
_entity.type
_entity.pdbx_description
1 polymer ?
#
loop_
_entity_poly.entity_id
_entity_poly.type
_entity_poly.pdbx_seq_one_letter_code
_entity_poly.pdbx_strand_id
1 'polypeptide(L)'
;MSLRSSTIRWLSRTKPAGIQATHYRHCRGFSLSATRRTDGVFRELTDQRVQVPWIEAFQKRQKEGQDASQPSGKPETPSDRDLTPKKMSDSYHSVVLPLAQEPWLLDTYLNSSGHIRLGTIFMDLDALSGVIAYKHTGDSVTTVTAAFDRITINHPLHEIVDLELSGQVTYASGRSSMEISLQVAKAPKPDEEVRPEDVLLTCSCTMVSLDPGTKKPVSIAPVRTDTDAEKQVYAQGEKNSKHRKDLAQRSLLKTAPNDEESDLIHSLWQQQLKYHDPNDAIRKPDHVFFMDKTKLSTASIMQPQYRNRHHFM
;
A
#
# COMPACT_ATOMS: atom_id res chain seq x y z
N MET A 1 12.15 66.80 64.41
CA MET A 1 12.96 65.67 63.88
C MET A 1 12.18 64.38 64.08
N SER A 2 11.97 63.65 62.98
CA SER A 2 11.40 62.29 62.83
C SER A 2 10.14 61.94 63.65
N LEU A 3 8.99 62.01 62.99
CA LEU A 3 7.64 61.81 63.55
C LEU A 3 7.20 60.34 63.54
N ARG A 4 6.76 59.88 64.72
CA ARG A 4 5.85 58.75 64.92
C ARG A 4 4.40 59.22 64.80
N SER A 5 3.53 58.41 64.21
CA SER A 5 2.07 58.46 64.39
C SER A 5 1.57 57.03 64.19
N SER A 6 1.22 56.23 65.21
CA SER A 6 0.25 56.37 66.30
C SER A 6 -1.20 56.50 65.83
N THR A 7 -1.78 55.33 65.58
CA THR A 7 -3.09 54.83 66.06
C THR A 7 -4.10 55.87 66.55
N ILE A 8 -5.31 55.83 65.96
CA ILE A 8 -6.61 55.67 66.65
C ILE A 8 -7.66 55.43 65.55
N ARG A 9 -8.45 54.35 65.65
CA ARG A 9 -9.75 54.26 64.96
C ARG A 9 -10.69 53.31 65.72
N TRP A 10 -11.76 53.92 66.20
CA TRP A 10 -13.10 53.34 66.41
C TRP A 10 -14.03 54.19 65.52
N LEU A 11 -15.16 53.75 64.97
CA LEU A 11 -16.14 52.79 65.46
C LEU A 11 -16.72 51.92 64.34
N SER A 12 -17.21 50.77 64.80
CA SER A 12 -18.04 49.75 64.18
C SER A 12 -19.40 50.22 63.65
N ARG A 13 -19.83 49.66 62.51
CA ARG A 13 -21.16 49.05 62.35
C ARG A 13 -21.21 48.15 61.11
N THR A 14 -21.98 47.05 61.24
CA THR A 14 -22.68 46.25 60.21
C THR A 14 -22.26 44.76 60.04
N LYS A 15 -23.32 43.93 60.04
CA LYS A 15 -23.52 42.52 59.66
C LYS A 15 -24.50 42.54 58.45
N PRO A 16 -24.84 41.43 57.77
CA PRO A 16 -24.05 40.24 57.39
C PRO A 16 -24.29 39.78 55.92
N ALA A 17 -23.58 38.71 55.54
CA ALA A 17 -23.93 37.63 54.58
C ALA A 17 -24.22 37.96 53.11
N GLY A 18 -23.25 37.62 52.24
CA GLY A 18 -23.43 37.42 50.80
C GLY A 18 -22.64 36.20 50.34
N ILE A 19 -23.34 35.23 49.76
CA ILE A 19 -22.83 33.98 49.19
C ILE A 19 -21.92 34.30 47.99
N GLN A 20 -20.71 33.74 47.94
CA GLN A 20 -19.95 33.63 46.69
C GLN A 20 -19.39 32.21 46.55
N ALA A 21 -19.87 31.54 45.49
CA ALA A 21 -19.46 30.22 45.07
C ALA A 21 -17.98 30.21 44.66
N THR A 22 -17.18 29.40 45.34
CA THR A 22 -15.83 29.08 44.89
C THR A 22 -15.92 28.05 43.75
N HIS A 23 -15.87 28.53 42.51
CA HIS A 23 -15.60 27.68 41.35
C HIS A 23 -14.21 27.05 41.47
N TYR A 24 -14.15 25.78 41.88
CA TYR A 24 -12.97 24.96 41.66
C TYR A 24 -12.85 24.69 40.15
N ARG A 25 -12.04 25.48 39.45
CA ARG A 25 -11.56 25.11 38.12
C ARG A 25 -10.56 23.96 38.26
N HIS A 26 -11.06 22.73 38.19
CA HIS A 26 -10.22 21.59 37.84
C HIS A 26 -9.81 21.73 36.36
N CYS A 27 -8.66 22.35 36.11
CA CYS A 27 -7.99 22.18 34.83
C CYS A 27 -7.48 20.73 34.77
N ARG A 28 -8.25 19.85 34.15
CA ARG A 28 -7.70 18.57 33.67
C ARG A 28 -6.63 18.93 32.63
N GLY A 29 -5.36 18.81 33.01
CA GLY A 29 -4.27 18.86 32.05
C GLY A 29 -4.47 17.71 31.08
N PHE A 30 -4.75 18.02 29.82
CA PHE A 30 -4.63 17.03 28.75
C PHE A 30 -3.14 16.69 28.64
N SER A 31 -2.75 15.52 29.14
CA SER A 31 -1.44 14.97 28.78
C SER A 31 -1.52 14.56 27.32
N LEU A 32 -0.89 15.34 26.44
CA LEU A 32 -0.51 14.84 25.13
C LEU A 32 0.54 13.76 25.37
N SER A 33 0.14 12.50 25.29
CA SER A 33 1.08 11.43 25.01
C SER A 33 1.89 11.83 23.78
N ALA A 34 3.22 11.74 23.85
CA ALA A 34 4.09 12.02 22.72
C ALA A 34 3.53 11.33 21.47
N THR A 35 3.39 12.08 20.38
CA THR A 35 2.97 11.56 19.08
C THR A 35 4.01 10.56 18.62
N ARG A 36 3.85 9.29 18.99
CA ARG A 36 4.70 8.23 18.48
C ARG A 36 4.22 7.95 17.07
N ARG A 37 5.05 8.32 16.10
CA ARG A 37 4.80 8.09 14.69
C ARG A 37 4.70 6.58 14.49
N THR A 38 3.50 6.07 14.31
CA THR A 38 3.30 4.78 13.66
C THR A 38 3.54 5.04 12.17
N ASP A 39 4.80 5.06 11.75
CA ASP A 39 5.06 4.83 10.34
C ASP A 39 4.64 3.38 10.10
N GLY A 40 3.60 3.17 9.29
CA GLY A 40 2.98 1.85 9.12
C GLY A 40 3.85 0.87 8.35
N VAL A 41 5.09 1.27 8.01
CA VAL A 41 6.07 0.52 7.24
C VAL A 41 7.34 0.39 8.08
N PHE A 42 7.93 -0.80 8.08
CA PHE A 42 9.17 -1.05 8.81
C PHE A 42 10.29 -0.10 8.38
N ARG A 43 11.00 0.48 9.36
CA ARG A 43 11.91 1.62 9.13
C ARG A 43 12.97 1.32 8.08
N GLU A 44 13.52 0.10 8.06
CA GLU A 44 14.54 -0.31 7.08
C GLU A 44 14.05 -0.21 5.63
N LEU A 45 12.76 -0.46 5.37
CA LEU A 45 12.15 -0.32 4.04
C LEU A 45 11.97 1.16 3.63
N THR A 46 12.09 2.09 4.58
CA THR A 46 11.89 3.53 4.37
C THR A 46 13.14 4.36 4.54
N ASP A 47 14.27 3.78 4.93
CA ASP A 47 15.48 4.51 5.30
C ASP A 47 16.07 5.32 4.13
N GLN A 48 15.79 4.88 2.89
CA GLN A 48 16.18 5.55 1.66
C GLN A 48 15.26 6.73 1.25
N ARG A 49 14.22 7.06 2.04
CA ARG A 49 13.31 8.18 1.76
C ARG A 49 13.92 9.52 2.19
N VAL A 50 13.43 10.60 1.59
CA VAL A 50 13.87 11.97 1.89
C VAL A 50 13.62 12.30 3.36
N GLN A 51 14.66 12.78 4.06
CA GLN A 51 14.68 13.02 5.51
C GLN A 51 13.94 14.29 5.96
N VAL A 52 13.44 15.10 5.02
CA VAL A 52 12.71 16.33 5.34
C VAL A 52 11.29 15.96 5.82
N PRO A 53 10.73 16.59 6.85
CA PRO A 53 9.31 16.44 7.15
C PRO A 53 8.44 16.95 6.00
N TRP A 54 7.45 16.17 5.57
CA TRP A 54 6.58 16.55 4.44
C TRP A 54 5.95 17.93 4.60
N ILE A 55 5.59 18.32 5.82
CA ILE A 55 4.95 19.62 6.05
C ILE A 55 5.88 20.77 5.68
N GLU A 56 7.20 20.61 5.88
CA GLU A 56 8.21 21.60 5.50
C GLU A 56 8.39 21.61 3.98
N ALA A 57 8.46 20.44 3.35
CA ALA A 57 8.52 20.32 1.89
C ALA A 57 7.27 20.90 1.20
N PHE A 58 6.08 20.62 1.76
CA PHE A 58 4.80 21.13 1.27
C PHE A 58 4.69 22.64 1.44
N GLN A 59 5.09 23.19 2.59
CA GLN A 59 5.14 24.63 2.81
C GLN A 59 6.13 25.31 1.87
N LYS A 60 7.29 24.70 1.62
CA LYS A 60 8.27 25.19 0.64
C LYS A 60 7.66 25.23 -0.76
N ARG A 61 6.98 24.16 -1.19
CA ARG A 61 6.24 24.12 -2.47
C ARG A 61 5.15 25.19 -2.59
N GLN A 62 4.33 25.37 -1.55
CA GLN A 62 3.31 26.41 -1.54
C GLN A 62 3.91 27.80 -1.70
N LYS A 63 5.10 28.05 -1.12
CA LYS A 63 5.85 29.30 -1.29
C LYS A 63 6.46 29.44 -2.69
N GLU A 64 6.90 28.34 -3.28
CA GLU A 64 7.50 28.31 -4.63
C GLU A 64 6.47 28.32 -5.76
N GLY A 65 5.17 28.18 -5.44
CA GLY A 65 4.08 28.19 -6.43
C GLY A 65 4.10 27.01 -7.41
N GLN A 66 4.83 25.95 -7.09
CA GLN A 66 4.97 24.76 -7.93
C GLN A 66 3.95 23.69 -7.52
N ASP A 67 3.01 23.40 -8.41
CA ASP A 67 2.11 22.26 -8.27
C ASP A 67 2.73 21.03 -8.93
N ALA A 68 3.44 20.22 -8.15
CA ALA A 68 4.13 19.00 -8.64
C ALA A 68 3.17 17.90 -9.15
N SER A 69 1.85 18.09 -9.00
CA SER A 69 0.85 17.22 -9.63
C SER A 69 0.74 17.47 -11.14
N GLN A 70 1.12 18.67 -11.61
CA GLN A 70 1.12 19.04 -13.02
C GLN A 70 2.45 18.59 -13.66
N PRO A 71 2.41 17.84 -14.78
CA PRO A 71 3.63 17.48 -15.49
C PRO A 71 4.33 18.75 -16.00
N SER A 72 5.64 18.86 -15.77
CA SER A 72 6.46 19.99 -16.26
C SER A 72 6.53 20.02 -17.80
N GLY A 73 6.12 18.93 -18.45
CA GLY A 73 6.06 18.76 -19.91
C GLY A 73 7.43 18.54 -20.54
N LYS A 74 8.52 18.72 -19.78
CA LYS A 74 9.90 18.48 -20.22
C LYS A 74 10.39 17.14 -19.69
N PRO A 75 11.06 16.32 -20.52
CA PRO A 75 11.71 15.10 -20.04
C PRO A 75 12.78 15.45 -19.01
N GLU A 76 12.71 14.79 -17.85
CA GLU A 76 13.73 14.89 -16.80
C GLU A 76 14.60 13.62 -16.74
N THR A 77 14.19 12.56 -17.42
CA THR A 77 15.01 11.38 -17.62
C THR A 77 16.19 11.68 -18.53
N PRO A 78 17.43 11.31 -18.13
CA PRO A 78 18.58 11.39 -19.01
C PRO A 78 18.38 10.52 -20.26
N SER A 79 18.82 11.02 -21.42
CA SER A 79 18.76 10.27 -22.69
C SER A 79 19.78 9.13 -22.76
N ASP A 80 20.89 9.24 -22.03
CA ASP A 80 22.01 8.28 -22.04
C ASP A 80 21.93 7.28 -20.87
N ARG A 81 20.75 6.67 -20.70
CA ARG A 81 20.55 5.67 -19.64
C ARG A 81 21.09 4.33 -20.09
N ASP A 82 21.82 3.68 -19.20
CA ASP A 82 22.20 2.28 -19.38
C ASP A 82 20.97 1.37 -19.30
N LEU A 83 20.58 0.83 -20.45
CA LEU A 83 19.50 -0.15 -20.59
C LEU A 83 20.05 -1.55 -20.87
N THR A 84 21.30 -1.82 -20.50
CA THR A 84 21.87 -3.16 -20.60
C THR A 84 21.04 -4.17 -19.80
N PRO A 85 20.85 -5.39 -20.31
CA PRO A 85 20.10 -6.42 -19.60
C PRO A 85 20.70 -6.72 -18.22
N LYS A 86 19.87 -6.67 -17.18
CA LYS A 86 20.28 -6.91 -15.77
C LYS A 86 19.88 -8.31 -15.31
N LYS A 87 20.64 -8.88 -14.39
CA LYS A 87 20.29 -10.16 -13.77
C LYS A 87 19.17 -9.96 -12.76
N MET A 88 18.40 -11.03 -12.47
CA MET A 88 17.40 -10.98 -11.40
C MET A 88 18.05 -10.65 -10.04
N SER A 89 19.23 -11.23 -9.77
CA SER A 89 20.01 -11.03 -8.55
C SER A 89 20.42 -9.58 -8.30
N ASP A 90 20.60 -8.77 -9.34
CA ASP A 90 21.00 -7.36 -9.21
C ASP A 90 19.91 -6.52 -8.52
N SER A 91 18.66 -6.96 -8.66
CA SER A 91 17.49 -6.32 -8.06
C SER A 91 17.05 -6.95 -6.74
N TYR A 92 17.65 -8.09 -6.35
CA TYR A 92 17.23 -8.84 -5.17
C TYR A 92 17.36 -7.99 -3.88
N HIS A 93 16.36 -8.12 -3.01
CA HIS A 93 16.39 -7.52 -1.69
C HIS A 93 15.60 -8.37 -0.70
N SER A 94 16.14 -8.52 0.50
CA SER A 94 15.48 -9.14 1.64
C SER A 94 15.59 -8.22 2.86
N VAL A 95 14.57 -8.28 3.72
CA VAL A 95 14.48 -7.59 5.01
C VAL A 95 13.87 -8.55 6.02
N VAL A 96 14.46 -8.63 7.20
CA VAL A 96 13.93 -9.45 8.29
C VAL A 96 13.13 -8.56 9.24
N LEU A 97 11.87 -8.91 9.46
CA LEU A 97 10.99 -8.31 10.46
C LEU A 97 11.10 -9.10 11.77
N PRO A 98 11.73 -8.54 12.82
CA PRO A 98 11.95 -9.21 14.10
C PRO A 98 10.69 -9.20 14.97
N LEU A 99 9.57 -9.76 14.47
CA LEU A 99 8.27 -9.74 15.14
C LEU A 99 8.26 -10.53 16.46
N ALA A 100 9.04 -11.60 16.58
CA ALA A 100 9.13 -12.38 17.82
C ALA A 100 10.07 -11.72 18.83
N GLN A 101 11.06 -10.94 18.38
CA GLN A 101 12.08 -10.33 19.23
C GLN A 101 11.67 -8.96 19.78
N GLU A 102 10.86 -8.20 19.04
CA GLU A 102 10.48 -6.82 19.37
C GLU A 102 8.98 -6.68 19.66
N PRO A 103 8.54 -6.72 20.94
CA PRO A 103 7.12 -6.68 21.30
C PRO A 103 6.38 -5.42 20.84
N TRP A 104 7.06 -4.27 20.82
CA TRP A 104 6.47 -3.01 20.35
C TRP A 104 6.27 -2.99 18.84
N LEU A 105 7.16 -3.65 18.09
CA LEU A 105 6.96 -3.86 16.67
C LEU A 105 5.76 -4.79 16.46
N LEU A 106 5.76 -5.94 17.12
CA LEU A 106 4.67 -6.92 17.06
C LEU A 106 3.28 -6.31 17.30
N ASP A 107 3.13 -5.44 18.31
CA ASP A 107 1.87 -4.76 18.62
C ASP A 107 1.29 -3.99 17.42
N THR A 108 2.16 -3.40 16.58
CA THR A 108 1.73 -2.70 15.36
C THR A 108 1.30 -3.64 14.22
N TYR A 109 1.72 -4.90 14.27
CA TYR A 109 1.40 -5.94 13.28
C TYR A 109 0.27 -6.85 13.71
N LEU A 110 -0.13 -6.88 14.98
CA LEU A 110 -1.23 -7.72 15.46
C LEU A 110 -2.59 -7.01 15.37
N ASN A 111 -3.64 -7.81 15.25
CA ASN A 111 -5.01 -7.37 15.48
C ASN A 111 -5.45 -7.69 16.92
N SER A 112 -6.64 -7.21 17.30
CA SER A 112 -7.22 -7.45 18.64
C SER A 112 -7.41 -8.93 18.99
N SER A 113 -7.43 -9.80 17.99
CA SER A 113 -7.60 -11.25 18.15
C SER A 113 -6.27 -12.01 18.20
N GLY A 114 -5.12 -11.31 18.18
CA GLY A 114 -3.80 -11.92 18.25
C GLY A 114 -3.26 -12.48 16.93
N HIS A 115 -3.87 -12.13 15.78
CA HIS A 115 -3.37 -12.55 14.45
C HIS A 115 -2.63 -11.42 13.75
N ILE A 116 -1.69 -11.79 12.87
CA ILE A 116 -0.98 -10.82 12.02
C ILE A 116 -1.97 -10.14 11.07
N ARG A 117 -1.96 -8.81 11.08
CA ARG A 117 -2.73 -7.95 10.19
C ARG A 117 -2.09 -7.98 8.81
N LEU A 118 -2.68 -8.74 7.88
CA LEU A 118 -2.22 -8.80 6.48
C LEU A 118 -2.07 -7.43 5.83
N GLY A 119 -2.90 -6.46 6.24
CA GLY A 119 -2.80 -5.08 5.76
C GLY A 119 -1.45 -4.41 6.03
N THR A 120 -0.76 -4.70 7.14
CA THR A 120 0.60 -4.16 7.37
C THR A 120 1.64 -4.85 6.52
N ILE A 121 1.55 -6.17 6.40
CA ILE A 121 2.43 -6.94 5.53
C ILE A 121 2.31 -6.45 4.08
N PHE A 122 1.11 -6.13 3.58
CA PHE A 122 0.94 -5.58 2.23
C PHE A 122 1.53 -4.18 2.07
N MET A 123 1.50 -3.34 3.11
CA MET A 123 2.18 -2.05 3.08
C MET A 123 3.71 -2.22 2.98
N ASP A 124 4.27 -3.16 3.73
CA ASP A 124 5.70 -3.48 3.67
C ASP A 124 6.09 -4.09 2.33
N LEU A 125 5.27 -4.97 1.76
CA LEU A 125 5.50 -5.57 0.45
C LEU A 125 5.46 -4.53 -0.68
N ASP A 126 4.58 -3.52 -0.61
CA ASP A 126 4.58 -2.40 -1.55
C ASP A 126 5.82 -1.51 -1.38
N ALA A 127 6.26 -1.27 -0.14
CA ALA A 127 7.51 -0.55 0.10
C ALA A 127 8.73 -1.31 -0.45
N LEU A 128 8.79 -2.62 -0.19
CA LEU A 128 9.85 -3.52 -0.68
C LEU A 128 9.87 -3.58 -2.21
N SER A 129 8.71 -3.68 -2.85
CA SER A 129 8.59 -3.68 -4.32
C SER A 129 9.14 -2.37 -4.90
N GLY A 130 8.89 -1.24 -4.24
CA GLY A 130 9.48 0.05 -4.57
C GLY A 130 11.01 0.03 -4.51
N VAL A 131 11.60 -0.49 -3.42
CA VAL A 131 13.06 -0.60 -3.27
C VAL A 131 13.67 -1.48 -4.37
N ILE A 132 13.09 -2.65 -4.63
CA ILE A 132 13.53 -3.57 -5.68
C ILE A 132 13.44 -2.90 -7.07
N ALA A 133 12.35 -2.19 -7.33
CA ALA A 133 12.18 -1.44 -8.57
C ALA A 133 13.28 -0.40 -8.78
N TYR A 134 13.63 0.40 -7.75
CA TYR A 134 14.71 1.38 -7.89
C TYR A 134 16.09 0.74 -8.02
N LYS A 135 16.36 -0.40 -7.37
CA LYS A 135 17.60 -1.16 -7.64
C LYS A 135 17.70 -1.53 -9.13
N HIS A 136 16.59 -1.91 -9.74
CA HIS A 136 16.54 -2.25 -11.16
C HIS A 136 16.64 -1.02 -12.08
N THR A 137 15.92 0.07 -11.79
CA THR A 137 15.79 1.19 -12.74
C THR A 137 16.70 2.38 -12.48
N GLY A 138 17.25 2.48 -11.26
CA GLY A 138 17.95 3.66 -10.75
C GLY A 138 17.02 4.80 -10.36
N ASP A 139 17.60 5.86 -9.80
CA ASP A 139 16.89 7.06 -9.30
C ASP A 139 16.48 8.04 -10.40
N SER A 140 16.88 7.80 -11.66
CA SER A 140 16.60 8.69 -12.79
C SER A 140 15.13 8.64 -13.26
N VAL A 141 14.36 7.64 -12.84
CA VAL A 141 12.95 7.47 -13.20
C VAL A 141 12.05 7.49 -11.99
N THR A 142 10.79 7.84 -12.23
CA THR A 142 9.73 7.69 -11.25
C THR A 142 9.08 6.33 -11.38
N THR A 143 9.19 5.46 -10.38
CA THR A 143 8.52 4.16 -10.42
C THR A 143 7.28 4.16 -9.54
N VAL A 144 6.17 3.64 -10.08
CA VAL A 144 4.87 3.58 -9.41
C VAL A 144 4.30 2.17 -9.42
N THR A 145 3.57 1.81 -8.37
CA THR A 145 2.82 0.56 -8.29
C THR A 145 1.61 0.62 -9.22
N ALA A 146 1.56 -0.27 -10.21
CA ALA A 146 0.43 -0.35 -11.14
C ALA A 146 -0.62 -1.36 -10.67
N ALA A 147 -0.19 -2.53 -10.18
CA ALA A 147 -1.09 -3.55 -9.67
C ALA A 147 -0.34 -4.54 -8.76
N PHE A 148 -1.03 -5.02 -7.73
CA PHE A 148 -0.75 -6.32 -7.14
C PHE A 148 -1.68 -7.34 -7.79
N ASP A 149 -1.12 -8.39 -8.38
CA ASP A 149 -1.92 -9.38 -9.11
C ASP A 149 -2.40 -10.50 -8.18
N ARG A 150 -1.70 -11.63 -8.18
CA ARG A 150 -2.08 -12.81 -7.40
C ARG A 150 -1.30 -12.80 -6.08
N ILE A 151 -2.05 -12.77 -4.98
CA ILE A 151 -1.53 -12.99 -3.63
C ILE A 151 -1.96 -14.41 -3.22
N THR A 152 -0.99 -15.29 -3.04
CA THR A 152 -1.20 -16.67 -2.59
C THR A 152 -0.73 -16.78 -1.16
N ILE A 153 -1.65 -17.14 -0.26
CA ILE A 153 -1.35 -17.45 1.14
C ILE A 153 -1.21 -18.97 1.21
N ASN A 154 0.02 -19.45 1.27
CA ASN A 154 0.35 -20.87 1.31
C ASN A 154 0.05 -21.46 2.70
N HIS A 155 0.43 -20.71 3.73
CA HIS A 155 0.24 -21.10 5.12
C HIS A 155 -0.30 -19.91 5.92
N PRO A 156 -1.28 -20.11 6.81
CA PRO A 156 -1.84 -19.03 7.58
C PRO A 156 -0.84 -18.50 8.62
N LEU A 157 -0.76 -17.17 8.72
CA LEU A 157 0.12 -16.40 9.62
C LEU A 157 -0.41 -16.39 11.07
N HIS A 158 -0.57 -17.56 11.67
CA HIS A 158 -1.05 -17.68 13.06
C HIS A 158 0.09 -17.62 14.09
N GLU A 159 1.28 -18.07 13.70
CA GLU A 159 2.42 -18.14 14.61
C GLU A 159 3.15 -16.80 14.65
N ILE A 160 3.46 -16.33 15.86
CA ILE A 160 4.32 -15.17 16.08
C ILE A 160 5.76 -15.63 15.90
N VAL A 161 6.30 -15.39 14.71
CA VAL A 161 7.68 -15.69 14.32
C VAL A 161 8.26 -14.49 13.60
N ASP A 162 9.58 -14.39 13.60
CA ASP A 162 10.26 -13.43 12.73
C ASP A 162 9.97 -13.78 11.27
N LEU A 163 9.79 -12.76 10.43
CA LEU A 163 9.43 -12.93 9.02
C LEU A 163 10.53 -12.36 8.13
N GLU A 164 10.88 -13.07 7.07
CA GLU A 164 11.67 -12.52 5.98
C GLU A 164 10.74 -12.06 4.85
N LEU A 165 10.86 -10.80 4.46
CA LEU A 165 10.23 -10.26 3.25
C LEU A 165 11.34 -10.14 2.20
N SER A 166 11.19 -10.87 1.10
CA SER A 166 12.19 -10.87 0.03
C SER A 166 11.55 -10.78 -1.35
N GLY A 167 12.34 -10.36 -2.34
CA GLY A 167 11.87 -10.32 -3.71
C GLY A 167 12.91 -9.85 -4.72
N GLN A 168 12.54 -9.96 -5.98
CA GLN A 168 13.37 -9.58 -7.13
C GLN A 168 12.50 -9.34 -8.37
N VAL A 169 13.04 -8.60 -9.35
CA VAL A 169 12.41 -8.46 -10.65
C VAL A 169 12.51 -9.78 -11.40
N THR A 170 11.35 -10.37 -11.73
CA THR A 170 11.26 -11.66 -12.42
C THR A 170 10.95 -11.53 -13.89
N TYR A 171 10.34 -10.42 -14.32
CA TYR A 171 10.09 -10.16 -15.73
C TYR A 171 10.13 -8.66 -16.04
N ALA A 172 10.94 -8.27 -17.01
CA ALA A 172 10.91 -6.96 -17.62
C ALA A 172 11.26 -7.09 -19.11
N SER A 173 10.36 -6.67 -19.98
CA SER A 173 10.53 -6.76 -21.45
C SER A 173 11.30 -5.60 -22.07
N GLY A 174 11.78 -4.66 -21.28
CA GLY A 174 12.52 -3.48 -21.75
C GLY A 174 11.66 -2.28 -22.17
N ARG A 175 10.32 -2.39 -22.10
CA ARG A 175 9.41 -1.24 -22.20
C ARG A 175 9.38 -0.52 -20.84
N SER A 176 8.21 -0.23 -20.28
CA SER A 176 8.10 0.61 -19.07
C SER A 176 7.64 -0.13 -17.83
N SER A 177 7.27 -1.40 -17.94
CA SER A 177 6.70 -2.20 -16.86
C SER A 177 7.64 -3.33 -16.47
N MET A 178 7.69 -3.61 -15.18
CA MET A 178 8.37 -4.79 -14.62
C MET A 178 7.44 -5.53 -13.66
N GLU A 179 7.59 -6.84 -13.61
CA GLU A 179 6.97 -7.72 -12.61
C GLU A 179 8.01 -8.08 -11.57
N ILE A 180 7.66 -7.89 -10.31
CA ILE A 180 8.44 -8.20 -9.13
C ILE A 180 7.76 -9.36 -8.43
N SER A 181 8.48 -10.46 -8.24
CA SER A 181 8.01 -11.54 -7.38
C SER A 181 8.48 -11.28 -5.96
N LEU A 182 7.54 -11.38 -5.04
CA LEU A 182 7.71 -11.11 -3.62
C LEU A 182 7.32 -12.35 -2.83
N GLN A 183 8.01 -12.56 -1.72
CA GLN A 183 7.82 -13.68 -0.83
C GLN A 183 7.85 -13.20 0.62
N VAL A 184 6.99 -13.79 1.43
CA VAL A 184 7.06 -13.71 2.90
C VAL A 184 7.26 -15.12 3.41
N ALA A 185 8.34 -15.32 4.13
CA ALA A 185 8.65 -16.60 4.77
C ALA A 185 8.94 -16.41 6.26
N LYS A 186 8.95 -17.52 7.00
CA LYS A 186 9.57 -17.51 8.33
C LYS A 186 11.04 -17.16 8.18
N ALA A 187 11.55 -16.25 9.01
CA ALA A 187 12.94 -15.86 8.96
C ALA A 187 13.82 -17.10 9.17
N PRO A 188 14.73 -17.42 8.24
CA PRO A 188 15.61 -18.56 8.40
C PRO A 188 16.56 -18.31 9.57
N LYS A 189 17.08 -19.39 10.16
CA LYS A 189 18.19 -19.25 11.10
C LYS A 189 19.42 -18.70 10.37
N PRO A 190 20.38 -18.10 11.10
CA PRO A 190 21.66 -17.73 10.51
C PRO A 190 22.25 -18.92 9.74
N ASP A 191 22.65 -18.70 8.49
CA ASP A 191 23.23 -19.67 7.56
C ASP A 191 22.28 -20.74 6.96
N GLU A 192 20.97 -20.64 7.17
CA GLU A 192 19.97 -21.51 6.50
C GLU A 192 19.29 -20.78 5.33
N GLU A 193 18.98 -21.51 4.26
CA GLU A 193 18.11 -21.01 3.18
C GLU A 193 16.63 -21.18 3.57
N VAL A 194 15.79 -20.29 3.03
CA VAL A 194 14.34 -20.39 3.21
C VAL A 194 13.81 -21.67 2.58
N ARG A 195 13.19 -22.52 3.39
CA ARG A 195 12.61 -23.78 2.92
C ARG A 195 11.22 -23.54 2.31
N PRO A 196 10.79 -24.32 1.32
CA PRO A 196 9.47 -24.16 0.69
C PRO A 196 8.30 -24.21 1.68
N GLU A 197 8.41 -25.02 2.73
CA GLU A 197 7.40 -25.13 3.81
C GLU A 197 7.30 -23.88 4.68
N ASP A 198 8.36 -23.08 4.75
CA ASP A 198 8.41 -21.85 5.55
C ASP A 198 7.86 -20.64 4.78
N VAL A 199 7.55 -20.82 3.49
CA VAL A 199 6.92 -19.79 2.66
C VAL A 199 5.45 -19.65 3.04
N LEU A 200 5.11 -18.49 3.59
CA LEU A 200 3.77 -18.20 4.10
C LEU A 200 2.93 -17.51 3.02
N LEU A 201 3.55 -16.59 2.28
CA LEU A 201 2.88 -15.79 1.26
C LEU A 201 3.78 -15.59 0.05
N THR A 202 3.20 -15.69 -1.14
CA THR A 202 3.84 -15.28 -2.39
C THR A 202 2.94 -14.29 -3.12
N CYS A 203 3.51 -13.27 -3.72
CA CYS A 203 2.75 -12.36 -4.57
C CYS A 203 3.59 -11.79 -5.73
N SER A 204 2.90 -11.34 -6.77
CA SER A 204 3.50 -10.65 -7.90
C SER A 204 2.99 -9.21 -7.96
N CYS A 205 3.92 -8.27 -8.01
CA CYS A 205 3.66 -6.85 -8.10
C CYS A 205 4.12 -6.32 -9.47
N THR A 206 3.24 -5.60 -10.16
CA THR A 206 3.58 -4.90 -11.40
C THR A 206 3.91 -3.45 -11.09
N MET A 207 5.14 -3.05 -11.40
CA MET A 207 5.62 -1.67 -11.28
C MET A 207 5.79 -1.05 -12.67
N VAL A 208 5.57 0.26 -12.77
CA VAL A 208 5.72 1.02 -14.03
C VAL A 208 6.65 2.21 -13.80
N SER A 209 7.65 2.36 -14.66
CA SER A 209 8.55 3.50 -14.66
C SER A 209 8.06 4.60 -15.59
N LEU A 210 8.07 5.81 -15.06
CA LEU A 210 7.61 7.05 -15.64
C LEU A 210 8.74 8.07 -15.62
N ASP A 211 8.72 8.99 -16.57
CA ASP A 211 9.58 10.16 -16.56
C ASP A 211 9.12 11.12 -15.45
N PRO A 212 10.00 11.61 -14.57
CA PRO A 212 9.61 12.50 -13.47
C PRO A 212 8.93 13.80 -13.93
N GLY A 213 9.34 14.38 -15.06
CA GLY A 213 8.80 15.64 -15.57
C GLY A 213 7.51 15.47 -16.37
N THR A 214 7.52 14.62 -17.39
CA THR A 214 6.38 14.38 -18.30
C THR A 214 5.34 13.40 -17.77
N LYS A 215 5.67 12.60 -16.75
CA LYS A 215 4.86 11.49 -16.20
C LYS A 215 4.49 10.41 -17.23
N LYS A 216 5.16 10.38 -18.38
CA LYS A 216 4.93 9.37 -19.43
C LYS A 216 5.76 8.10 -19.17
N PRO A 217 5.32 6.92 -19.61
CA PRO A 217 6.08 5.69 -19.44
C PRO A 217 7.45 5.74 -20.15
N VAL A 218 8.50 5.26 -19.46
CA VAL A 218 9.89 5.29 -19.95
C VAL A 218 10.46 3.88 -20.00
N SER A 219 11.33 3.61 -20.98
CA SER A 219 12.03 2.35 -21.11
C SER A 219 12.91 2.00 -19.90
N ILE A 220 12.99 0.72 -19.56
CA ILE A 220 13.81 0.17 -18.48
C ILE A 220 14.72 -0.95 -19.01
N ALA A 221 15.74 -1.31 -18.25
CA ALA A 221 16.59 -2.46 -18.58
C ALA A 221 15.75 -3.75 -18.63
N PRO A 222 15.88 -4.60 -19.67
CA PRO A 222 15.26 -5.91 -19.67
C PRO A 222 15.96 -6.83 -18.66
N VAL A 223 15.25 -7.88 -18.21
CA VAL A 223 15.85 -8.91 -17.36
C VAL A 223 16.54 -9.97 -18.23
N ARG A 224 17.80 -10.28 -17.91
CA ARG A 224 18.53 -11.43 -18.45
C ARG A 224 18.36 -12.62 -17.51
N THR A 225 18.18 -13.79 -18.10
CA THR A 225 18.15 -15.07 -17.40
C THR A 225 19.40 -15.88 -17.77
N ASP A 226 20.13 -16.35 -16.77
CA ASP A 226 21.36 -17.12 -16.96
C ASP A 226 21.09 -18.61 -16.69
N THR A 227 20.21 -18.92 -15.74
CA THR A 227 19.88 -20.30 -15.31
C THR A 227 18.53 -20.80 -15.84
N ASP A 228 18.34 -22.13 -15.88
CA ASP A 228 17.07 -22.70 -16.34
C ASP A 228 15.90 -22.41 -15.39
N ALA A 229 16.16 -22.30 -14.08
CA ALA A 229 15.17 -21.86 -13.11
C ALA A 229 14.72 -20.41 -13.39
N GLU A 230 15.66 -19.49 -13.64
CA GLU A 230 15.35 -18.11 -14.01
C GLU A 230 14.55 -18.04 -15.32
N LYS A 231 14.88 -18.86 -16.32
CA LYS A 231 14.11 -18.94 -17.58
C LYS A 231 12.66 -19.35 -17.35
N GLN A 232 12.41 -20.32 -16.47
CA GLN A 232 11.06 -20.75 -16.13
C GLN A 232 10.27 -19.62 -15.45
N VAL A 233 10.91 -18.94 -14.48
CA VAL A 233 10.31 -17.81 -13.77
C VAL A 233 10.01 -16.65 -14.73
N TYR A 234 10.93 -16.34 -15.63
CA TYR A 234 10.73 -15.30 -16.64
C TYR A 234 9.60 -15.64 -17.61
N ALA A 235 9.53 -16.89 -18.10
CA ALA A 235 8.44 -17.36 -18.94
C ALA A 235 7.08 -17.30 -18.23
N GLN A 236 7.05 -17.56 -16.92
CA GLN A 236 5.85 -17.39 -16.12
C GLN A 236 5.44 -15.91 -16.00
N GLY A 237 6.39 -15.01 -15.77
CA GLY A 237 6.12 -13.56 -15.75
C GLY A 237 5.65 -13.01 -17.10
N GLU A 238 6.17 -13.54 -18.21
CA GLU A 238 5.68 -13.21 -19.55
C GLU A 238 4.21 -13.64 -19.74
N LYS A 239 3.86 -14.87 -19.33
CA LYS A 239 2.48 -15.35 -19.35
C LYS A 239 1.56 -14.48 -18.49
N ASN A 240 2.01 -14.09 -17.29
CA ASN A 240 1.25 -13.21 -16.40
C ASN A 240 1.01 -11.84 -17.06
N SER A 241 2.05 -11.25 -17.67
CA SER A 241 1.97 -9.99 -18.41
C SER A 241 0.99 -10.05 -19.59
N LYS A 242 1.02 -11.14 -20.36
CA LYS A 242 0.06 -11.36 -21.44
C LYS A 242 -1.37 -11.49 -20.91
N HIS A 243 -1.57 -12.32 -19.88
CA HIS A 243 -2.87 -12.51 -19.25
C HIS A 243 -3.47 -11.19 -18.73
N ARG A 244 -2.66 -10.32 -18.10
CA ARG A 244 -3.11 -8.97 -17.68
C ARG A 244 -3.61 -8.13 -18.85
N LYS A 245 -2.87 -8.12 -19.97
CA LYS A 245 -3.26 -7.37 -21.17
C LYS A 245 -4.54 -7.92 -21.78
N ASP A 246 -4.66 -9.25 -21.85
CA ASP A 246 -5.84 -9.92 -22.38
C ASP A 246 -7.08 -9.60 -21.52
N LEU A 247 -6.95 -9.65 -20.19
CA LEU A 247 -8.02 -9.28 -19.26
C LEU A 247 -8.44 -7.81 -19.39
N ALA A 248 -7.47 -6.90 -19.57
CA ALA A 248 -7.74 -5.47 -19.80
C ALA A 248 -8.41 -5.19 -21.17
N GLN A 249 -8.26 -6.10 -22.14
CA GLN A 249 -8.95 -6.05 -23.44
C GLN A 249 -10.34 -6.67 -23.38
N ARG A 250 -10.57 -7.68 -22.54
CA ARG A 250 -11.86 -8.39 -22.35
C ARG A 250 -12.98 -7.55 -21.71
N SER A 251 -12.84 -6.22 -21.65
CA SER A 251 -13.94 -5.38 -21.19
C SER A 251 -15.08 -5.41 -22.21
N LEU A 252 -16.30 -5.71 -21.76
CA LEU A 252 -17.51 -5.66 -22.60
C LEU A 252 -17.77 -4.26 -23.19
N LEU A 253 -17.14 -3.22 -22.65
CA LEU A 253 -17.16 -1.87 -23.24
C LEU A 253 -16.26 -1.73 -24.47
N LYS A 254 -15.29 -2.63 -24.67
CA LYS A 254 -14.34 -2.60 -25.78
C LYS A 254 -14.62 -3.67 -26.83
N THR A 255 -15.04 -4.85 -26.39
CA THR A 255 -15.22 -6.02 -27.25
C THR A 255 -16.59 -6.63 -27.00
N ALA A 256 -17.27 -7.02 -28.08
CA ALA A 256 -18.55 -7.73 -27.99
C ALA A 256 -18.36 -9.09 -27.29
N PRO A 257 -19.43 -9.67 -26.69
CA PRO A 257 -19.38 -11.02 -26.12
C PRO A 257 -18.87 -12.03 -27.15
N ASN A 258 -18.04 -12.97 -26.72
CA ASN A 258 -17.60 -14.07 -27.58
C ASN A 258 -18.76 -15.09 -27.80
N ASP A 259 -18.55 -16.11 -28.63
CA ASP A 259 -19.59 -17.11 -28.94
C ASP A 259 -20.05 -17.84 -27.67
N GLU A 260 -19.12 -18.26 -26.80
CA GLU A 260 -19.43 -18.93 -25.53
C GLU A 260 -20.24 -18.04 -24.57
N GLU A 261 -19.89 -16.76 -24.46
CA GLU A 261 -20.60 -15.77 -23.65
C GLU A 261 -21.97 -15.46 -24.26
N SER A 262 -22.08 -15.44 -25.59
CA SER A 262 -23.35 -15.24 -26.30
C SER A 262 -24.30 -16.42 -26.09
N ASP A 263 -23.79 -17.64 -26.19
CA ASP A 263 -24.55 -18.87 -25.88
C ASP A 263 -25.00 -18.88 -24.42
N LEU A 264 -24.13 -18.46 -23.50
CA LEU A 264 -24.47 -18.33 -22.09
C LEU A 264 -25.59 -17.30 -21.88
N ILE A 265 -25.47 -16.10 -22.47
CA ILE A 265 -26.50 -15.06 -22.40
C ILE A 265 -27.82 -15.57 -22.96
N HIS A 266 -27.78 -16.26 -24.10
CA HIS A 266 -28.96 -16.83 -24.73
C HIS A 266 -29.62 -17.90 -23.84
N SER A 267 -28.82 -18.78 -23.23
CA SER A 267 -29.31 -19.80 -22.31
C SER A 267 -29.98 -19.19 -21.06
N LEU A 268 -29.38 -18.13 -20.49
CA LEU A 268 -29.94 -17.40 -19.35
C LEU A 268 -31.25 -16.71 -19.72
N TRP A 269 -31.32 -16.12 -20.92
CA TRP A 269 -32.54 -15.50 -21.44
C TRP A 269 -33.66 -16.51 -21.68
N GLN A 270 -33.36 -17.66 -22.30
CA GLN A 270 -34.33 -18.75 -22.47
C GLN A 270 -34.86 -19.25 -21.14
N GLN A 271 -33.98 -19.40 -20.14
CA GLN A 271 -34.38 -19.81 -18.79
C GLN A 271 -35.27 -18.75 -18.12
N GLN A 272 -34.97 -17.47 -18.32
CA GLN A 272 -35.81 -16.38 -17.81
C GLN A 272 -37.21 -16.39 -18.44
N LEU A 273 -37.33 -16.65 -19.74
CA LEU A 273 -38.63 -16.74 -20.42
C LEU A 273 -39.52 -17.81 -19.77
N LYS A 274 -38.97 -18.97 -19.44
CA LYS A 274 -39.70 -20.07 -18.80
C LYS A 274 -40.31 -19.69 -17.46
N TYR A 275 -39.65 -18.83 -16.68
CA TYR A 275 -40.21 -18.37 -15.39
C TYR A 275 -41.48 -17.53 -15.52
N HIS A 276 -41.68 -16.90 -16.69
CA HIS A 276 -42.83 -16.04 -16.96
C HIS A 276 -43.92 -16.71 -17.80
N ASP A 277 -43.68 -17.91 -18.34
CA ASP A 277 -44.67 -18.65 -19.12
C ASP A 277 -45.76 -19.24 -18.20
N PRO A 278 -47.05 -18.87 -18.38
CA PRO A 278 -48.15 -19.46 -17.62
C PRO A 278 -48.33 -20.96 -17.85
N ASN A 279 -47.89 -21.49 -19.01
CA ASN A 279 -48.07 -22.89 -19.39
C ASN A 279 -46.97 -23.81 -18.85
N ASP A 280 -45.84 -23.24 -18.42
CA ASP A 280 -44.73 -23.99 -17.85
C ASP A 280 -44.86 -24.01 -16.31
N ALA A 281 -44.54 -25.13 -15.67
CA ALA A 281 -44.61 -25.28 -14.21
C ALA A 281 -43.39 -24.68 -13.50
N ILE A 282 -42.33 -24.40 -14.27
CA ILE A 282 -41.06 -23.88 -13.76
C ILE A 282 -41.26 -22.42 -13.32
N ARG A 283 -40.97 -22.15 -12.05
CA ARG A 283 -40.99 -20.80 -11.48
C ARG A 283 -39.59 -20.41 -11.03
N LYS A 284 -39.37 -19.10 -10.94
CA LYS A 284 -38.13 -18.52 -10.43
C LYS A 284 -37.86 -19.05 -9.01
N PRO A 285 -36.71 -19.70 -8.76
CA PRO A 285 -36.36 -20.15 -7.41
C PRO A 285 -36.16 -18.98 -6.44
N ASP A 286 -36.52 -19.18 -5.18
CA ASP A 286 -36.47 -18.11 -4.14
C ASP A 286 -35.07 -17.55 -3.89
N HIS A 287 -34.01 -18.32 -4.16
CA HIS A 287 -32.61 -17.92 -3.98
C HIS A 287 -32.02 -17.15 -5.17
N VAL A 288 -32.80 -16.92 -6.23
CA VAL A 288 -32.35 -16.17 -7.42
C VAL A 288 -32.91 -14.75 -7.37
N PHE A 289 -32.06 -13.74 -7.42
CA PHE A 289 -32.47 -12.34 -7.43
C PHE A 289 -32.19 -11.70 -8.80
N PHE A 290 -33.09 -10.85 -9.27
CA PHE A 290 -32.84 -10.10 -10.51
C PHE A 290 -31.90 -8.94 -10.23
N MET A 291 -31.08 -8.58 -11.23
CA MET A 291 -30.07 -7.53 -11.06
C MET A 291 -30.67 -6.17 -10.67
N ASP A 292 -31.88 -5.84 -11.14
CA ASP A 292 -32.61 -4.61 -10.78
C ASP A 292 -32.95 -4.51 -9.29
N LYS A 293 -33.14 -5.66 -8.61
CA LYS A 293 -33.37 -5.77 -7.16
C LYS A 293 -32.07 -5.85 -6.36
N THR A 294 -30.93 -5.95 -7.01
CA THR A 294 -29.62 -5.97 -6.35
C THR A 294 -28.93 -4.63 -6.48
N LYS A 295 -28.14 -4.26 -5.47
CA LYS A 295 -27.27 -3.08 -5.51
C LYS A 295 -25.83 -3.56 -5.40
N LEU A 296 -25.04 -3.33 -6.45
CA LEU A 296 -23.60 -3.50 -6.35
C LEU A 296 -23.04 -2.34 -5.53
N SER A 297 -22.43 -2.65 -4.40
CA SER A 297 -21.78 -1.66 -3.54
C SER A 297 -20.29 -2.00 -3.45
N THR A 298 -19.46 -1.09 -3.93
CA THR A 298 -18.01 -1.19 -3.81
C THR A 298 -17.59 -0.40 -2.59
N ALA A 299 -17.05 -1.08 -1.58
CA ALA A 299 -16.42 -0.44 -0.44
C ALA A 299 -14.91 -0.33 -0.71
N SER A 300 -14.45 0.87 -1.09
CA SER A 300 -13.03 1.16 -1.13
C SER A 300 -12.58 1.51 0.28
N ILE A 301 -12.02 0.53 1.01
CA ILE A 301 -11.33 0.81 2.27
C ILE A 301 -10.00 1.48 1.91
N MET A 302 -10.05 2.80 1.79
CA MET A 302 -8.85 3.59 1.54
C MET A 302 -8.11 3.72 2.87
N GLN A 303 -6.94 3.10 2.95
CA GLN A 303 -5.97 3.54 3.94
C GLN A 303 -5.59 5.00 3.61
N PRO A 304 -5.31 5.85 4.61
CA PRO A 304 -4.79 7.20 4.36
C PRO A 304 -3.66 7.11 3.34
N GLN A 305 -3.69 7.92 2.27
CA GLN A 305 -2.61 7.91 1.28
C GLN A 305 -1.28 8.13 2.01
N TYR A 306 -0.46 7.08 2.04
CA TYR A 306 0.91 7.19 2.48
C TYR A 306 1.73 7.90 1.41
N ARG A 307 2.74 8.62 1.87
CA ARG A 307 3.54 9.56 1.08
C ARG A 307 4.49 8.78 0.17
N ASN A 308 4.40 8.97 -1.15
CA ASN A 308 5.33 8.38 -2.13
C ASN A 308 6.60 9.24 -2.28
N ARG A 309 7.76 8.59 -2.52
CA ARG A 309 9.10 9.23 -2.67
C ARG A 309 9.11 10.38 -3.68
N HIS A 310 8.33 10.28 -4.75
CA HIS A 310 8.31 11.25 -5.85
C HIS A 310 7.43 12.48 -5.64
N HIS A 311 6.53 12.46 -4.65
CA HIS A 311 5.73 13.64 -4.30
C HIS A 311 6.36 14.47 -3.18
N PHE A 312 7.62 14.20 -2.85
CA PHE A 312 8.33 14.80 -1.73
C PHE A 312 9.16 16.05 -2.09
N MET A 313 9.49 16.27 -3.36
CA MET A 313 10.23 17.44 -3.87
C MET A 313 9.52 18.07 -5.05
#